data_AF-A0A2V8RF40-F1
#
_entry.id   AF-A0A2V8RF40-F1
#
_cell.length_a   1.000
_cell.length_b   1.000
_cell.length_c   1.000
_cell.angle_alpha   90.00
_cell.angle_beta   90.00
_cell.angle_gamma   90.00
#
_symmetry.space_group_name_H-M   'P 1'
#
loop_
_entity.id
_entity.type
_entity.pdbx_description
1 polymer ?
#
loop_
_entity_poly.entity_id
_entity_poly.type
_entity_poly.pdbx_seq_one_letter_code
_entity_poly.pdbx_strand_id
1 'polypeptide(L)'
;MISTKKNPFTFKLVDVGSNPVLELTNATDQTFKCVEILTVFLKDKENPGPSQVHIRFEAVEHILPKAKSIVPHTTLINRKAVDSDLDQLGRLEVIAGEVSPYVLDISWQDVAGKTHFQRIPVGH
;
A
#
# COMPACT_ATOMS: atom_id res chain seq x y z
N MET A 1 27.53 -13.87 -6.66
CA MET A 1 26.93 -12.55 -6.96
C MET A 1 25.66 -12.42 -6.13
N ILE A 2 25.66 -11.56 -5.11
CA ILE A 2 24.45 -11.24 -4.36
C ILE A 2 23.66 -10.27 -5.25
N SER A 3 22.58 -10.76 -5.86
CA SER A 3 21.66 -9.89 -6.60
C SER A 3 21.01 -8.95 -5.59
N THR A 4 21.53 -7.73 -5.47
CA THR A 4 20.85 -6.62 -4.81
C THR A 4 19.70 -6.20 -5.72
N LYS A 5 18.64 -7.02 -5.77
CA LYS A 5 17.38 -6.62 -6.39
C LYS A 5 16.91 -5.38 -5.64
N LYS A 6 17.13 -4.20 -6.21
CA LYS A 6 16.50 -2.98 -5.73
C LYS A 6 15.00 -3.22 -5.77
N ASN A 7 14.37 -3.06 -4.62
CA ASN A 7 12.92 -3.09 -4.47
C ASN A 7 12.29 -2.11 -5.48
N PRO A 8 11.46 -2.61 -6.43
CA PRO A 8 10.99 -1.81 -7.56
C PRO A 8 10.01 -0.72 -7.16
N PHE A 9 9.27 -0.91 -6.07
CA PHE A 9 8.29 0.06 -5.60
C PHE A 9 8.77 0.83 -4.39
N THR A 10 8.42 2.12 -4.38
CA THR A 10 8.43 2.98 -3.20
C THR A 10 7.04 3.58 -3.04
N PHE A 11 6.64 3.96 -1.83
CA PHE A 11 5.31 4.51 -1.58
C PHE A 11 5.40 5.82 -0.80
N LYS A 12 4.35 6.62 -0.91
CA LYS A 12 4.08 7.79 -0.07
C LYS A 12 2.58 7.89 0.19
N LEU A 13 2.22 8.47 1.33
CA LEU A 13 0.87 8.96 1.54
C LEU A 13 0.86 10.45 1.16
N VAL A 14 -0.14 10.86 0.40
CA VAL A 14 -0.30 12.24 -0.06
C VAL A 14 -1.71 12.72 0.23
N ASP A 15 -1.84 13.95 0.73
CA ASP A 15 -3.14 14.56 1.00
C ASP A 15 -3.75 15.13 -0.28
N VAL A 16 -4.89 14.61 -0.69
CA VAL A 16 -5.67 15.13 -1.80
C VAL A 16 -6.99 15.66 -1.25
N GLY A 17 -7.05 16.97 -1.02
CA GLY A 17 -8.28 17.63 -0.55
C GLY A 17 -8.77 17.10 0.79
N SER A 18 -7.87 16.92 1.76
CA SER A 18 -8.10 16.36 3.10
C SER A 18 -8.33 14.85 3.18
N ASN A 19 -8.25 14.13 2.05
CA ASN A 19 -8.28 12.67 2.04
C ASN A 19 -6.88 12.12 1.70
N PRO A 20 -6.25 11.37 2.62
CA PRO A 20 -4.98 10.73 2.32
C PRO A 20 -5.19 9.68 1.23
N VAL A 21 -4.27 9.63 0.27
CA VAL A 21 -4.22 8.57 -0.75
C VAL A 21 -2.83 7.96 -0.83
N LEU A 22 -2.75 6.72 -1.28
CA LEU A 22 -1.49 6.01 -1.43
C LEU A 22 -0.93 6.24 -2.84
N GLU A 23 0.24 6.89 -2.92
CA GLU A 23 1.02 7.02 -4.13
C GLU A 23 2.07 5.91 -4.19
N LEU A 24 2.03 5.10 -5.24
CA LEU A 24 3.04 4.08 -5.53
C LEU A 24 3.93 4.55 -6.68
N THR A 25 5.24 4.52 -6.49
CA THR A 25 6.23 4.90 -7.51
C THR A 25 7.00 3.67 -7.98
N ASN A 26 7.00 3.45 -9.29
CA ASN A 26 7.89 2.49 -9.94
C ASN A 26 9.29 3.11 -10.10
N ALA A 27 10.26 2.66 -9.30
CA ALA A 27 11.63 3.16 -9.33
C ALA A 27 12.49 2.57 -10.47
N THR A 28 11.93 1.69 -11.30
CA THR A 28 12.65 0.96 -12.34
C THR A 28 12.39 1.51 -13.74
N ASP A 29 13.13 0.97 -14.71
CA ASP A 29 13.00 1.28 -16.13
C ASP A 29 12.06 0.28 -16.85
N GLN A 30 11.32 -0.53 -16.10
CA GLN A 30 10.41 -1.55 -16.62
C GLN A 30 8.95 -1.16 -16.37
N THR A 31 8.04 -1.54 -17.27
CA THR A 31 6.60 -1.45 -17.01
C THR A 31 6.16 -2.64 -16.16
N PHE A 32 5.34 -2.39 -15.14
CA PHE A 32 4.68 -3.43 -14.37
C PHE A 32 3.19 -3.45 -14.65
N LYS A 33 2.59 -4.64 -14.60
CA LYS A 33 1.17 -4.87 -14.85
C LYS A 33 0.52 -5.53 -13.64
N CYS A 34 -0.80 -5.40 -13.53
CA CYS A 34 -1.60 -6.03 -12.47
C CYS A 34 -0.98 -5.80 -11.08
N VAL A 35 -0.70 -4.55 -10.76
CA VAL A 35 -0.07 -4.17 -9.50
C VAL A 35 -1.16 -4.16 -8.42
N GLU A 36 -1.00 -5.02 -7.42
CA GLU A 36 -1.96 -5.21 -6.35
C GLU A 36 -1.29 -5.01 -5.00
N ILE A 37 -2.02 -4.41 -4.06
CA ILE A 37 -1.62 -4.32 -2.65
C ILE A 37 -2.61 -5.16 -1.85
N LEU A 38 -2.10 -6.13 -1.11
CA LEU A 38 -2.91 -6.96 -0.23
C LEU A 38 -3.59 -6.08 0.83
N THR A 39 -4.81 -6.49 1.21
CA THR A 39 -5.61 -5.79 2.23
C THR A 39 -4.82 -5.68 3.54
N VAL A 40 -4.76 -4.47 4.09
CA VAL A 40 -4.09 -4.21 5.36
C VAL A 40 -5.09 -4.28 6.50
N PHE A 41 -4.77 -5.06 7.52
CA PHE A 41 -5.60 -5.27 8.71
C PHE A 41 -5.07 -4.41 9.86
N LEU A 42 -5.79 -3.34 10.21
CA LEU A 42 -5.37 -2.44 11.28
C LEU A 42 -5.77 -3.01 12.63
N LYS A 43 -4.79 -3.18 13.53
CA LYS A 43 -5.06 -3.64 14.88
C LYS A 43 -5.67 -2.51 15.69
N ASP A 44 -6.67 -2.83 16.49
CA ASP A 44 -7.09 -1.93 17.56
C ASP A 44 -6.02 -1.99 18.66
N LYS A 45 -5.55 -0.84 19.13
CA LYS A 45 -4.57 -0.77 20.23
C LYS A 45 -5.25 -1.12 21.57
N GLU A 46 -6.55 -0.90 21.68
CA GLU A 46 -7.30 -1.05 22.94
C GLU A 46 -7.98 -2.43 23.07
N ASN A 47 -8.32 -3.08 21.95
CA ASN A 47 -8.97 -4.39 21.96
C ASN A 47 -8.14 -5.48 21.26
N PRO A 48 -7.67 -6.52 21.97
CA PRO A 48 -6.87 -7.61 21.41
C PRO A 48 -7.67 -8.61 20.53
N GLY A 49 -8.84 -8.21 20.01
CA GLY A 49 -9.69 -9.01 19.15
C GLY A 49 -9.26 -9.00 17.67
N PRO A 50 -10.01 -9.70 16.79
CA PRO A 50 -9.79 -9.60 15.35
C PRO A 50 -9.89 -8.15 14.88
N SER A 51 -9.02 -7.77 13.94
CA SER A 51 -9.03 -6.43 13.34
C SER A 51 -10.41 -6.12 12.76
N GLN A 52 -11.03 -5.04 13.25
CA GLN A 52 -12.31 -4.54 12.75
C GLN A 52 -12.14 -3.61 11.55
N VAL A 53 -10.95 -3.02 11.40
CA VAL A 53 -10.65 -1.99 10.40
C VAL A 53 -9.71 -2.54 9.36
N HIS A 54 -10.16 -2.60 8.10
CA HIS A 54 -9.38 -3.07 6.96
C HIS A 54 -9.24 -1.96 5.92
N ILE A 55 -8.10 -1.91 5.25
CA ILE A 55 -7.89 -1.04 4.09
C ILE A 55 -7.73 -1.93 2.88
N ARG A 56 -8.69 -1.86 1.96
CA ARG A 56 -8.63 -2.57 0.69
C ARG A 56 -8.17 -1.62 -0.39
N PHE A 57 -7.19 -2.04 -1.18
CA PHE A 57 -6.70 -1.30 -2.34
C PHE A 57 -7.28 -1.87 -3.62
N GLU A 58 -7.50 -0.99 -4.60
CA GLU A 58 -7.83 -1.38 -5.96
C GLU A 58 -6.55 -1.76 -6.72
N ALA A 59 -6.69 -2.72 -7.65
CA ALA A 59 -5.59 -3.11 -8.53
C ALA A 59 -5.30 -2.00 -9.52
N VAL A 60 -4.01 -1.72 -9.75
CA VAL A 60 -3.55 -0.82 -10.80
C VAL A 60 -3.16 -1.65 -12.02
N GLU A 61 -3.80 -1.39 -13.15
CA GLU A 61 -3.61 -2.18 -14.38
C GLU A 61 -2.16 -2.16 -14.86
N HIS A 62 -1.53 -0.98 -14.87
CA HIS A 62 -0.14 -0.83 -15.23
C HIS A 62 0.50 0.38 -14.57
N ILE A 63 1.81 0.29 -14.26
CA ILE A 63 2.63 1.41 -13.81
C ILE A 63 3.84 1.51 -14.73
N LEU A 64 3.94 2.65 -15.42
CA LEU A 64 5.01 2.94 -16.37
C LEU A 64 6.37 3.13 -15.66
N PRO A 65 7.50 3.01 -16.39
CA PRO A 65 8.82 3.30 -15.88
C PRO A 65 8.90 4.68 -15.22
N LYS A 66 9.50 4.77 -14.03
CA LYS A 66 9.68 6.01 -13.25
C LYS A 66 8.38 6.78 -12.93
N ALA A 67 7.22 6.16 -13.17
CA ALA A 67 5.93 6.80 -12.97
C ALA A 67 5.40 6.59 -11.55
N LYS A 68 4.54 7.54 -11.16
CA LYS A 68 3.72 7.48 -9.96
C LYS A 68 2.31 7.04 -10.36
N SER A 69 1.67 6.27 -9.50
CA SER A 69 0.25 5.96 -9.59
C SER A 69 -0.40 6.20 -8.25
N ILE A 70 -1.56 6.84 -8.25
CA ILE A 70 -2.45 6.83 -7.10
C ILE A 70 -3.14 5.47 -7.08
N VAL A 71 -3.14 4.83 -5.92
CA VAL A 71 -3.81 3.55 -5.68
C VAL A 71 -5.10 3.85 -4.92
N PRO A 72 -6.28 3.75 -5.56
CA PRO A 72 -7.55 3.93 -4.87
C PRO A 72 -7.70 2.91 -3.74
N HIS A 73 -8.37 3.32 -2.67
CA HIS A 73 -8.62 2.45 -1.53
C HIS A 73 -10.04 2.63 -0.98
N THR A 74 -10.45 1.66 -0.18
CA THR A 74 -11.67 1.71 0.62
C THR A 74 -11.33 1.29 2.04
N THR A 75 -11.66 2.14 3.01
CA THR A 75 -11.63 1.78 4.42
C THR A 75 -12.90 1.01 4.76
N LEU A 76 -12.76 -0.16 5.38
CA LEU A 76 -13.86 -0.97 5.87
C LEU A 76 -13.79 -1.07 7.40
N ILE A 77 -14.88 -0.73 8.08
CA ILE A 77 -15.05 -0.94 9.52
C ILE A 77 -16.15 -1.98 9.71
N ASN A 78 -15.85 -3.05 10.44
CA ASN A 78 -16.77 -4.18 10.62
C ASN A 78 -17.30 -4.71 9.27
N ARG A 79 -16.40 -4.78 8.26
CA ARG A 79 -16.66 -5.23 6.87
C ARG A 79 -17.59 -4.32 6.06
N LYS A 80 -17.90 -3.12 6.54
CA LYS A 80 -18.70 -2.13 5.79
C LYS A 80 -17.80 -0.97 5.36
N ALA A 81 -17.93 -0.56 4.11
CA ALA A 81 -17.27 0.65 3.62
C ALA A 81 -17.76 1.86 4.44
N VAL A 82 -16.84 2.75 4.77
CA VAL A 82 -17.13 3.99 5.49
C VAL A 82 -16.79 5.20 4.63
N ASP A 83 -17.39 6.34 4.96
CA ASP A 83 -17.11 7.61 4.29
C ASP A 83 -15.69 8.12 4.63
N SER A 84 -15.24 9.11 3.85
CA SER A 84 -13.90 9.69 3.96
C SER A 84 -13.58 10.22 5.36
N ASP A 85 -14.56 10.74 6.08
CA ASP A 85 -14.38 11.30 7.42
C ASP A 85 -14.00 10.24 8.47
N LEU A 86 -14.24 8.97 8.16
CA LEU A 86 -13.88 7.81 8.98
C LEU A 86 -12.70 7.04 8.37
N ASP A 87 -12.06 7.57 7.33
CA ASP A 87 -10.91 6.94 6.70
C ASP A 87 -9.78 6.72 7.70
N GLN A 88 -9.05 5.61 7.52
CA GLN A 88 -8.00 5.18 8.44
C GLN A 88 -6.66 5.00 7.73
N LEU A 89 -6.51 5.42 6.47
CA LEU A 89 -5.27 5.27 5.70
C LEU A 89 -4.10 6.02 6.33
N GLY A 90 -4.35 7.17 6.96
CA GLY A 90 -3.34 7.94 7.69
C GLY A 90 -2.64 7.14 8.79
N ARG A 91 -3.22 6.03 9.28
CA ARG A 91 -2.56 5.13 10.23
C ARG A 91 -1.37 4.36 9.64
N LEU A 92 -1.19 4.40 8.33
CA LEU A 92 -0.02 3.87 7.63
C LEU A 92 1.08 4.93 7.44
N GLU A 93 0.90 6.15 7.94
CA GLU A 93 1.94 7.17 7.91
C GLU A 93 3.20 6.76 8.67
N VAL A 94 4.34 7.24 8.17
CA VAL A 94 5.61 7.08 8.84
C VAL A 94 5.76 8.15 9.89
N ILE A 95 5.59 7.78 11.16
CA ILE A 95 5.85 8.67 12.30
C ILE A 95 7.27 8.37 12.82
N ALA A 96 8.14 9.38 12.78
CA ALA A 96 9.52 9.22 13.21
C ALA A 96 9.60 8.77 14.69
N GLY A 97 10.30 7.65 14.93
CA GLY A 97 10.49 7.08 16.26
C GLY A 97 9.38 6.11 16.70
N GLU A 98 8.30 5.95 15.93
CA GLU A 98 7.31 4.89 16.17
C GLU A 98 7.55 3.69 15.26
N VAL A 99 7.50 2.49 15.84
CA VAL A 99 7.48 1.25 15.05
C VAL A 99 6.04 1.00 14.63
N SER A 100 5.73 1.20 13.35
CA SER A 100 4.44 0.78 12.82
C SER A 100 4.48 -0.72 12.45
N PRO A 101 3.49 -1.52 12.89
CA PRO A 101 3.50 -2.96 12.67
C PRO A 101 3.00 -3.36 11.27
N TYR A 102 2.63 -2.38 10.42
CA TYR A 102 1.98 -2.66 9.15
C TYR A 102 2.98 -2.78 8.00
N VAL A 103 2.59 -3.57 7.00
CA VAL A 103 3.40 -3.86 5.82
C VAL A 103 2.48 -3.74 4.61
N LEU A 104 2.95 -3.05 3.57
CA LEU A 104 2.37 -3.12 2.24
C LEU A 104 2.94 -4.34 1.54
N ASP A 105 2.11 -5.37 1.40
CA ASP A 105 2.43 -6.56 0.63
C ASP A 105 1.94 -6.35 -0.81
N ILE A 106 2.89 -6.17 -1.73
CA ILE A 106 2.65 -5.76 -3.12
C ILE A 106 2.98 -6.92 -4.05
N SER A 107 2.09 -7.21 -4.99
CA SER A 107 2.34 -8.12 -6.11
C SER A 107 2.20 -7.41 -7.45
N TRP A 108 2.94 -7.87 -8.45
CA TRP A 108 2.82 -7.37 -9.82
C TRP A 108 3.28 -8.42 -10.82
N GLN A 109 2.90 -8.25 -12.08
CA GLN A 109 3.42 -9.01 -13.21
C GLN A 109 4.47 -8.20 -13.98
N ASP A 110 5.58 -8.84 -14.34
CA ASP A 110 6.55 -8.27 -15.27
C ASP A 110 6.08 -8.38 -16.73
N VAL A 111 6.90 -7.89 -17.66
CA VAL A 111 6.60 -7.93 -19.11
C VAL A 111 6.45 -9.34 -19.67
N ALA A 112 7.01 -10.36 -18.99
CA ALA A 112 6.88 -11.77 -19.34
C ALA A 112 5.65 -12.43 -18.69
N GLY A 113 4.84 -11.67 -17.93
CA GLY A 113 3.68 -12.16 -17.21
C GLY A 113 4.02 -12.91 -15.92
N LYS A 114 5.27 -12.87 -15.47
CA LYS A 114 5.68 -13.53 -14.22
C LYS A 114 5.30 -12.67 -13.03
N THR A 115 4.64 -13.27 -12.04
CA THR A 115 4.30 -12.61 -10.78
C THR A 115 5.52 -12.48 -9.87
N HIS A 116 5.69 -11.30 -9.28
CA HIS A 116 6.69 -10.99 -8.26
C HIS A 116 6.03 -10.34 -7.06
N PHE A 117 6.77 -10.28 -5.95
CA PHE A 117 6.28 -9.78 -4.67
C PHE A 117 7.31 -8.89 -3.99
N GLN A 118 6.82 -7.88 -3.28
CA GLN A 118 7.62 -6.97 -2.46
C GLN A 118 6.86 -6.67 -1.17
N ARG A 119 7.57 -6.71 -0.04
CA ARG A 119 7.04 -6.27 1.25
C ARG A 119 7.67 -4.92 1.59
N ILE A 120 6.86 -3.91 1.88
CA ILE A 120 7.33 -2.61 2.35
C ILE A 120 6.78 -2.37 3.75
N PRO A 121 7.60 -2.43 4.82
CA PRO A 121 7.17 -1.96 6.12
C PRO A 121 6.77 -0.49 6.06
N VAL A 122 5.68 -0.13 6.73
CA VAL A 122 5.32 1.27 6.96
C VAL A 122 5.81 1.69 8.34
N GLY A 123 6.04 2.98 8.59
CA GLY A 123 6.51 3.50 9.88
C GLY A 123 7.86 2.97 10.35
N HIS A 124 8.91 3.12 9.52
CA HIS A 124 10.30 2.95 9.92
C HIS A 124 11.10 4.22 9.63
#